data_AF-G3HGK4-F1
#
_entry.id   AF-G3HGK4-F1
#
_cell.length_a   1.000
_cell.length_b   1.000
_cell.length_c   1.000
_cell.angle_alpha   90.00
_cell.angle_beta   90.00
_cell.angle_gamma   90.00
#
_symmetry.space_group_name_H-M   'P 1'
#
loop_
_entity.id
_entity.type
_entity.pdbx_description
1 polymer ?
#
loop_
_entity_poly.entity_id
_entity_poly.type
_entity_poly.pdbx_seq_one_letter_code
_entity_poly.pdbx_strand_id
1 'polypeptide(L)'
;MASISEYALRMSRLSARIFGEVARPTDSKSMKVVNMFSELPLAKKKETYDWYPNHNTYFALMGTLRFLGLYRDEHQDFMDEQRRLKKLRGKEKPRKGEGKRATKKKK
;
A
#
# COMPACT_ATOMS: atom_id res chain seq x y z
N MET A 1 33.43 39.14 -11.41
CA MET A 1 33.50 37.75 -11.89
C MET A 1 33.81 37.79 -13.36
N ALA A 2 35.00 37.37 -13.81
CA ALA A 2 35.32 37.33 -15.23
C ALA A 2 34.32 36.41 -15.95
N SER A 3 33.80 36.84 -17.10
CA SER A 3 32.89 36.02 -17.91
C SER A 3 33.62 34.76 -18.41
N ILE A 4 32.91 33.64 -18.42
CA ILE A 4 33.42 32.34 -18.89
C ILE A 4 33.86 32.47 -20.37
N SER A 5 35.04 31.93 -20.70
CA SER A 5 35.54 31.88 -22.08
C SER A 5 34.61 31.07 -22.99
N GLU A 6 34.44 31.50 -24.24
CA GLU A 6 33.62 30.79 -25.23
C GLU A 6 34.04 29.32 -25.40
N TYR A 7 35.35 29.05 -25.37
CA TYR A 7 35.88 27.70 -25.44
C TYR A 7 35.38 26.82 -24.28
N ALA A 8 35.39 27.34 -23.05
CA ALA A 8 34.91 26.61 -21.88
C ALA A 8 33.41 26.29 -21.97
N LEU A 9 32.62 27.18 -22.55
CA LEU A 9 31.18 26.98 -22.78
C LEU A 9 30.91 25.94 -23.87
N ARG A 10 31.75 25.88 -24.92
CA ARG A 10 31.70 24.82 -25.93
C ARG A 10 32.10 23.45 -25.33
N MET A 11 33.13 23.42 -24.49
CA MET A 11 33.57 22.21 -23.79
C MET A 11 32.51 21.67 -22.82
N SER A 12 31.86 22.52 -22.02
CA SER A 12 30.81 22.07 -21.10
C SER A 12 29.56 21.53 -21.80
N ARG A 13 29.19 22.12 -22.95
CA ARG A 13 28.10 21.59 -23.79
C ARG A 13 28.47 20.24 -24.42
N LEU A 14 29.73 20.08 -24.85
CA LEU A 14 30.22 18.84 -25.41
C LEU A 14 30.21 17.73 -24.36
N SER A 15 30.74 17.98 -23.17
CA SER A 15 30.75 16.99 -22.07
C SER A 15 29.32 16.59 -21.69
N ALA A 16 28.39 17.55 -21.55
CA ALA A 16 27.00 17.25 -21.23
C ALA A 16 26.34 16.34 -22.29
N ARG A 17 26.65 16.52 -23.59
CA ARG A 17 26.16 15.61 -24.65
C ARG A 17 26.78 14.23 -24.57
N ILE A 18 28.07 14.13 -24.28
CA ILE A 18 28.79 12.86 -24.18
C ILE A 18 28.24 12.03 -23.01
N PHE A 19 27.98 12.66 -21.87
CA PHE A 19 27.51 11.97 -20.66
C PHE A 19 25.97 11.90 -20.54
N GLY A 20 25.23 12.39 -21.54
CA GLY A 20 23.76 12.34 -21.53
C GLY A 20 23.09 13.29 -20.54
N GLU A 21 23.81 14.32 -20.09
CA GLU A 21 23.30 15.38 -19.24
C GLU A 21 22.58 16.47 -20.05
N VAL A 22 22.03 17.48 -19.36
CA VAL A 22 21.26 18.55 -19.99
C VAL A 22 22.18 19.50 -20.77
N ALA A 23 22.26 19.32 -22.10
CA ALA A 23 23.15 20.10 -22.96
C ALA A 23 22.68 21.53 -23.29
N ARG A 24 21.38 21.81 -23.13
CA ARG A 24 20.81 23.15 -23.37
C ARG A 24 20.80 23.94 -22.05
N PRO A 25 21.17 25.23 -22.05
CA PRO A 25 21.04 26.05 -20.85
C PRO A 25 19.56 26.07 -20.45
N THR A 26 19.28 25.54 -19.27
CA THR A 26 17.91 25.30 -18.79
C THR A 26 17.75 25.98 -17.43
N ASP A 27 16.61 26.63 -17.22
CA ASP A 27 16.34 27.32 -15.96
C ASP A 27 16.26 26.34 -14.78
N SER A 28 16.57 26.83 -13.58
CA SER A 28 16.52 26.03 -12.34
C SER A 28 15.14 25.42 -12.08
N LYS A 29 14.05 26.10 -12.47
CA LYS A 29 12.68 25.57 -12.39
C LYS A 29 12.45 24.38 -13.32
N SER A 30 13.01 24.41 -14.52
CA SER A 30 12.87 23.36 -15.53
C SER A 30 13.72 22.13 -15.23
N MET A 31 14.86 22.30 -14.54
CA MET A 31 15.67 21.19 -14.02
C MET A 31 14.91 20.28 -13.04
N LYS A 32 13.83 20.77 -12.41
CA LYS A 32 12.94 19.94 -11.58
C LYS A 32 12.37 18.74 -12.33
N VAL A 33 12.07 18.90 -13.62
CA VAL A 33 11.51 17.83 -14.44
C VAL A 33 12.54 16.72 -14.64
N VAL A 34 13.79 17.09 -14.88
CA VAL A 34 14.91 16.13 -14.99
C VAL A 34 15.03 15.33 -13.70
N ASN A 35 15.02 15.99 -12.54
CA ASN A 35 15.10 15.33 -11.24
C ASN A 35 13.89 14.41 -10.95
N MET A 36 12.69 14.83 -11.37
CA MET A 36 11.46 14.04 -11.20
C MET A 36 11.50 12.72 -11.98
N PHE A 37 12.14 12.69 -13.13
CA PHE A 37 12.26 11.50 -13.96
C PHE A 37 13.56 10.72 -13.74
N SER A 38 14.59 11.34 -13.16
CA SER A 38 15.80 10.63 -12.73
C SER A 38 15.55 9.77 -11.49
N GLU A 39 14.62 10.18 -10.62
CA GLU A 39 14.25 9.45 -9.42
C GLU A 39 12.98 8.63 -9.58
N LEU A 40 12.88 7.54 -8.82
CA LEU A 40 11.64 6.77 -8.74
C LEU A 40 10.60 7.58 -7.94
N PRO A 41 9.39 7.81 -8.50
CA PRO A 41 8.36 8.57 -7.81
C PRO A 41 7.96 7.86 -6.51
N LEU A 42 7.66 8.65 -5.47
CA LEU A 42 7.37 8.14 -4.13
C LEU A 42 6.34 7.00 -4.12
N ALA A 43 5.25 7.15 -4.85
CA ALA A 43 4.18 6.14 -4.92
C ALA A 43 4.63 4.78 -5.49
N LYS A 44 5.69 4.75 -6.32
CA LYS A 44 6.25 3.52 -6.87
C LYS A 44 7.37 2.94 -6.02
N LYS A 45 7.79 3.60 -4.94
CA LYS A 45 8.77 3.04 -4.02
C LYS A 45 8.13 1.85 -3.31
N LYS A 46 8.87 0.76 -3.22
CA LYS A 46 8.42 -0.49 -2.56
C LYS A 46 7.94 -0.23 -1.14
N GLU A 47 8.66 0.61 -0.41
CA GLU A 47 8.30 1.05 0.94
C GLU A 47 6.90 1.68 1.01
N THR A 48 6.42 2.29 -0.07
CA THR A 48 5.11 2.94 -0.10
C THR A 48 3.99 1.94 -0.42
N TYR A 49 4.10 1.16 -1.49
CA TYR A 49 3.00 0.28 -1.90
C TYR A 49 2.98 -1.07 -1.17
N ASP A 50 4.15 -1.60 -0.75
CA ASP A 50 4.27 -2.83 0.05
C ASP A 50 4.30 -2.54 1.56
N TRP A 51 3.78 -1.38 2.00
CA TRP A 51 3.81 -0.98 3.40
C TRP A 51 3.09 -1.97 4.32
N TYR A 52 1.89 -2.43 3.91
CA TYR A 52 1.14 -3.43 4.66
C TYR A 52 1.37 -4.82 4.07
N PRO A 53 1.66 -5.83 4.90
CA PRO A 53 1.65 -7.21 4.42
C PRO A 53 0.24 -7.58 3.95
N ASN A 54 0.17 -8.56 3.06
CA ASN A 54 -1.12 -9.04 2.56
C ASN A 54 -1.85 -9.85 3.64
N HIS A 55 -2.64 -9.18 4.47
CA HIS A 55 -3.34 -9.83 5.60
C HIS A 55 -4.32 -10.91 5.15
N ASN A 56 -4.92 -10.76 3.96
CA ASN A 56 -5.88 -11.72 3.43
C ASN A 56 -5.23 -13.07 3.14
N THR A 57 -3.98 -13.07 2.65
CA THR A 57 -3.26 -14.33 2.37
C THR A 57 -2.94 -15.06 3.66
N TYR A 58 -2.42 -14.37 4.68
CA TYR A 58 -2.13 -14.98 5.98
C TYR A 58 -3.39 -15.50 6.66
N PHE A 59 -4.45 -14.69 6.70
CA PHE A 59 -5.71 -15.08 7.33
C PHE A 59 -6.34 -16.31 6.62
N ALA A 60 -6.40 -16.28 5.29
CA ALA A 60 -6.94 -17.40 4.53
C ALA A 60 -6.08 -18.66 4.67
N LEU A 61 -4.76 -18.52 4.61
CA LEU A 61 -3.81 -19.65 4.74
C LEU A 61 -3.94 -20.32 6.12
N MET A 62 -3.92 -19.55 7.20
CA MET A 62 -4.03 -20.12 8.54
C MET A 62 -5.43 -20.72 8.78
N GLY A 63 -6.47 -20.11 8.20
CA GLY A 63 -7.82 -20.66 8.22
C GLY A 63 -7.93 -22.00 7.50
N THR A 64 -7.36 -22.14 6.30
CA THR A 64 -7.37 -23.41 5.57
C THR A 64 -6.57 -24.49 6.29
N LEU A 65 -5.40 -24.15 6.83
CA LEU A 65 -4.61 -25.07 7.64
C LEU A 65 -5.34 -25.52 8.91
N ARG A 66 -6.12 -24.63 9.54
CA ARG A 66 -6.97 -24.99 10.69
C ARG A 66 -8.04 -26.00 10.30
N PHE A 67 -8.73 -25.79 9.18
CA PHE A 67 -9.75 -26.74 8.72
C PHE A 67 -9.17 -28.09 8.29
N LEU A 68 -7.94 -28.12 7.79
CA LEU A 68 -7.21 -29.35 7.50
C LEU A 68 -6.63 -30.03 8.75
N GLY A 69 -6.71 -29.40 9.93
CA GLY A 69 -6.15 -29.93 11.18
C GLY A 69 -4.62 -29.79 11.29
N LEU A 70 -3.98 -29.03 10.39
CA LEU A 70 -2.54 -28.79 10.35
C LEU A 70 -2.11 -27.62 11.23
N TYR A 71 -3.04 -26.73 11.56
CA TYR A 71 -2.82 -25.57 12.42
C TYR A 71 -3.88 -25.49 13.51
N ARG A 72 -3.48 -25.10 14.73
CA ARG A 72 -4.39 -24.89 15.85
C ARG A 72 -4.44 -23.40 16.19
N ASP A 73 -5.62 -22.80 16.03
CA ASP A 73 -5.89 -21.39 16.33
C ASP A 73 -6.70 -21.26 17.63
N GLU A 74 -5.99 -21.10 18.75
CA GLU A 74 -6.61 -20.99 20.08
C GLU A 74 -7.51 -19.76 20.21
N HIS A 75 -7.18 -18.68 19.48
CA HIS A 75 -7.99 -17.45 19.50
C HIS A 75 -9.35 -17.72 18.87
N GLN A 76 -9.35 -18.36 17.71
CA GLN A 76 -10.59 -18.67 17.01
C GLN A 76 -11.41 -19.73 17.75
N ASP A 77 -10.76 -20.73 18.37
CA ASP A 77 -11.42 -21.75 19.20
C ASP A 77 -12.15 -21.11 20.39
N PHE A 78 -11.51 -20.18 21.08
CA PHE A 78 -12.13 -19.42 22.17
C PHE A 78 -13.34 -18.61 21.67
N MET A 79 -13.20 -17.90 20.55
CA MET A 79 -14.28 -17.09 19.98
C MET A 79 -15.48 -17.93 19.54
N ASP A 80 -15.23 -19.12 18.98
CA ASP A 80 -16.25 -20.06 18.54
C ASP A 80 -17.01 -20.66 19.74
N GLU A 81 -16.30 -21.03 20.82
CA GLU A 81 -16.93 -21.52 22.05
C GLU A 81 -17.78 -20.44 22.74
N GLN A 82 -17.27 -19.21 22.83
CA GLN A 82 -18.05 -18.08 23.33
C GLN A 82 -19.30 -17.82 22.48
N ARG A 83 -19.22 -18.03 21.16
CA ARG A 83 -20.37 -17.89 20.27
C ARG A 83 -21.40 -19.00 20.51
N ARG A 84 -20.96 -20.24 20.73
CA ARG A 84 -21.82 -21.38 21.10
C ARG A 84 -22.61 -21.10 22.38
N LEU A 85 -21.94 -20.64 23.43
CA LEU A 85 -22.57 -20.27 24.70
C LEU A 85 -23.55 -19.10 24.56
N LYS A 86 -23.18 -18.07 23.77
CA LYS A 86 -24.08 -16.93 23.49
C LYS A 86 -25.36 -17.37 22.78
N LYS A 87 -25.25 -18.33 21.86
CA LYS A 87 -26.40 -18.91 21.16
C LYS A 87 -27.33 -19.67 22.11
N LEU A 88 -26.77 -20.52 22.98
CA LEU A 88 -27.54 -21.23 24.02
C LEU A 88 -28.26 -20.28 24.97
N ARG A 89 -27.65 -19.13 25.28
CA ARG A 89 -28.27 -18.05 26.07
C ARG A 89 -29.35 -17.27 25.32
N GLY A 90 -29.62 -17.58 24.05
CA GLY A 90 -30.57 -16.83 23.21
C GLY A 90 -30.05 -15.45 22.74
N LYS A 91 -28.76 -15.16 22.93
CA LYS A 91 -28.09 -13.94 22.43
C LYS A 91 -27.38 -14.20 21.10
N GLU A 92 -28.05 -14.92 20.20
CA GLU A 92 -27.56 -15.16 18.85
C GLU A 92 -27.68 -13.88 18.01
N LYS A 93 -26.80 -13.72 17.01
CA LYS A 93 -26.94 -12.64 16.04
C LYS A 93 -28.22 -12.87 15.24
N PRO A 94 -29.16 -11.90 15.16
CA PRO A 94 -30.37 -12.06 14.38
C PRO A 94 -30.02 -12.23 12.90
N ARG A 95 -30.89 -12.91 12.15
CA ARG A 95 -30.72 -13.02 10.69
C ARG A 95 -30.74 -11.63 10.06
N LYS A 96 -29.92 -11.44 9.02
CA LYS A 96 -29.83 -10.17 8.31
C LYS A 96 -31.23 -9.79 7.80
N GLY A 97 -31.73 -8.61 8.19
CA GLY A 97 -33.09 -8.15 7.84
C GLY A 97 -34.15 -8.37 8.94
N GLU A 98 -33.95 -9.31 9.86
CA GLU A 98 -34.86 -9.61 10.99
C GLU A 98 -34.43 -8.87 12.28
N GLY A 99 -33.66 -7.79 12.13
CA GLY A 99 -33.20 -7.00 13.27
C GLY A 99 -34.37 -6.36 14.04
N LYS A 100 -34.07 -5.85 15.23
CA LYS A 100 -35.05 -5.22 16.14
C LYS A 100 -35.92 -4.12 15.51
N ARG A 101 -35.45 -3.49 14.42
CA ARG A 101 -36.22 -2.49 13.67
C ARG A 101 -37.33 -3.11 12.81
N ALA A 102 -37.08 -4.28 12.23
CA ALA A 102 -38.05 -4.97 11.37
C ALA A 102 -39.19 -5.59 12.19
N THR A 103 -38.90 -6.09 13.40
CA THR A 103 -39.93 -6.63 14.29
C THR A 103 -40.86 -5.55 14.86
N LYS A 104 -40.37 -4.31 15.03
CA LYS A 104 -41.18 -3.17 15.45
C LYS A 104 -42.13 -2.63 14.36
N LYS A 105 -41.80 -2.79 13.08
CA LYS A 105 -42.67 -2.34 11.96
C LYS A 105 -43.82 -3.30 11.66
N LYS A 106 -43.73 -4.55 12.10
CA LYS A 106 -44.76 -5.59 11.91
C LYS A 106 -45.84 -5.61 13.01
N LYS A 107 -45.63 -4.83 14.07
CA LYS A 107 -46.56 -4.67 15.19
C LYS A 107 -47.29 -3.34 15.03
#